data_AF-A0A2D5CV27-F1
#
_entry.id   AF-A0A2D5CV27-F1
#
_cell.length_a   1.000
_cell.length_b   1.000
_cell.length_c   1.000
_cell.angle_alpha   90.00
_cell.angle_beta   90.00
_cell.angle_gamma   90.00
#
_symmetry.space_group_name_H-M   'P 1'
#
loop_
_entity.id
_entity.type
_entity.pdbx_description
1 polymer ?
#
loop_
_entity_poly.entity_id
_entity_poly.type
_entity_poly.pdbx_seq_one_letter_code
_entity_poly.pdbx_strand_id
1 'polypeptide(L)'
;MPKWFEVSILTFTFYCLLFVCWMLIILPLEGDTDVNKLGSSAYIPHAGRVIPVLFFGGPAIPAMIFAEWICWNFVWDTNLWERSDIGTLISSSAVILAWLLFKGLGLDLRSMEVLKNTNWKHVTLFVIVTAMLNGIGNGAWYTFQYETYDPLITIRFAVGDIVGAISVLIIMMLMAAVMRKI
;
A
#
# COMPACT_ATOMS: atom_id res chain seq x y z
N MET A 1 7.60 11.72 21.16
CA MET A 1 6.51 11.33 20.23
C MET A 1 6.70 12.16 18.97
N PRO A 2 6.78 11.57 17.76
CA PRO A 2 6.77 12.40 16.55
C PRO A 2 5.49 13.22 16.58
N LYS A 3 5.62 14.52 16.30
CA LYS A 3 4.46 15.41 16.34
C LYS A 3 3.51 14.93 15.24
N TRP A 4 2.20 14.86 15.50
CA TRP A 4 1.19 14.40 14.52
C TRP A 4 1.42 14.98 13.12
N PHE A 5 1.80 16.25 13.06
CA PHE A 5 2.17 16.96 11.84
C PHE A 5 3.35 16.34 11.07
N GLU A 6 4.43 15.95 11.76
CA GLU A 6 5.60 15.31 11.15
C GLU A 6 5.23 13.95 10.55
N VAL A 7 4.42 13.15 11.27
CA VAL A 7 3.92 11.86 10.77
C VAL A 7 3.06 12.06 9.53
N SER A 8 2.19 13.07 9.54
CA SER A 8 1.32 13.38 8.40
C SER A 8 2.13 13.77 7.16
N ILE A 9 3.10 14.69 7.31
CA ILE A 9 3.96 15.10 6.18
C ILE A 9 4.73 13.90 5.64
N LEU A 10 5.37 13.13 6.53
CA LEU A 10 6.15 11.97 6.12
C LEU A 10 5.28 10.95 5.37
N THR A 11 4.11 10.62 5.91
CA THR A 11 3.18 9.66 5.30
C THR A 11 2.70 10.15 3.93
N PHE A 12 2.31 11.42 3.85
CA PHE A 12 1.82 12.02 2.62
C PHE A 12 2.89 12.02 1.53
N THR A 13 4.06 12.58 1.83
CA THR A 13 5.17 12.66 0.88
C THR A 13 5.66 11.27 0.47
N PHE A 14 5.73 10.32 1.41
CA PHE A 14 6.14 8.95 1.12
C PHE A 14 5.19 8.25 0.14
N TYR A 15 3.87 8.35 0.36
CA TYR A 15 2.89 7.80 -0.57
C TYR A 15 2.99 8.46 -1.95
N CYS A 16 2.99 9.79 -2.02
CA CYS A 16 3.07 10.52 -3.29
C CYS A 16 4.34 10.18 -4.08
N LEU A 17 5.49 10.08 -3.40
CA LEU A 17 6.75 9.70 -4.03
C LEU A 17 6.69 8.29 -4.62
N LEU A 18 6.19 7.32 -3.86
CA LEU A 18 6.02 5.95 -4.36
C LEU A 18 5.02 5.88 -5.52
N PHE A 19 3.96 6.69 -5.49
CA PHE A 19 2.99 6.79 -6.58
C PHE A 19 3.65 7.29 -7.87
N VAL A 20 4.41 8.38 -7.79
CA VAL A 20 5.14 8.92 -8.95
C VAL A 20 6.20 7.93 -9.44
N CYS A 21 6.96 7.30 -8.55
CA CYS A 21 7.94 6.27 -8.91
C CYS A 21 7.29 5.07 -9.61
N TRP A 22 6.11 4.65 -9.15
CA TRP A 22 5.36 3.57 -9.78
C TRP A 22 4.99 3.93 -11.22
N MET A 23 4.45 5.14 -11.44
CA MET A 23 4.06 5.60 -12.77
C MET A 23 5.24 5.76 -13.73
N LEU A 24 6.39 6.25 -13.24
CA LEU A 24 7.53 6.56 -14.10
C LEU A 24 8.48 5.39 -14.32
N ILE A 25 8.48 4.40 -13.43
CA ILE A 25 9.44 3.29 -13.46
C ILE A 25 8.73 1.97 -13.70
N ILE A 26 7.74 1.61 -12.87
CA ILE A 26 7.16 0.28 -12.91
C ILE A 26 6.21 0.13 -14.10
N LEU A 27 5.27 1.06 -14.28
CA LEU A 27 4.30 0.97 -15.39
C LEU A 27 4.97 0.88 -16.77
N PRO A 28 6.00 1.68 -17.12
CA PRO A 28 6.67 1.54 -18.41
C PRO A 28 7.42 0.22 -18.57
N LEU A 29 7.91 -0.38 -17.48
CA LEU A 29 8.60 -1.67 -17.50
C LEU A 29 7.64 -2.86 -17.65
N GLU A 30 6.38 -2.71 -17.23
CA GLU A 30 5.33 -3.70 -17.46
C GLU A 30 4.92 -3.78 -18.95
N GLY A 31 5.26 -2.74 -19.73
CA GLY A 31 5.06 -2.66 -21.18
C GLY A 31 3.62 -2.42 -21.57
N ASP A 32 3.27 -2.74 -22.83
CA ASP A 32 1.87 -2.82 -23.31
C ASP A 32 1.17 -4.04 -22.70
N THR A 33 1.15 -4.13 -21.37
CA THR A 33 0.16 -4.94 -20.68
C THR A 33 -1.18 -4.36 -21.06
N ASP A 34 -1.84 -5.03 -22.00
CA ASP A 34 -3.25 -4.93 -22.31
C ASP A 34 -3.98 -4.44 -21.07
N VAL A 35 -4.40 -3.17 -21.05
CA VAL A 35 -4.85 -2.47 -19.83
C VAL A 35 -6.10 -3.14 -19.24
N ASN A 36 -6.71 -4.02 -20.02
CA ASN A 36 -7.74 -5.00 -19.65
C ASN A 36 -7.25 -6.10 -18.69
N LYS A 37 -5.92 -6.26 -18.50
CA LYS A 37 -5.29 -7.15 -17.53
C LYS A 37 -5.12 -6.43 -16.20
N LEU A 38 -6.26 -6.21 -15.53
CA LEU A 38 -6.40 -5.50 -14.26
C LEU A 38 -5.29 -5.84 -13.23
N GLY A 39 -4.62 -4.81 -12.71
CA GLY A 39 -3.64 -4.89 -11.62
C GLY A 39 -2.17 -4.86 -12.07
N SER A 40 -1.37 -3.97 -11.49
CA SER A 40 0.08 -3.90 -11.70
C SER A 40 0.78 -5.10 -11.05
N SER A 41 1.83 -5.61 -11.70
CA SER A 41 2.66 -6.71 -11.21
C SER A 41 3.49 -6.33 -9.96
N ALA A 42 3.79 -5.04 -9.79
CA ALA A 42 4.50 -4.51 -8.63
C ALA A 42 3.96 -3.12 -8.22
N TYR A 43 2.83 -3.09 -7.53
CA TYR A 43 2.20 -1.84 -7.07
C TYR A 43 2.88 -1.31 -5.80
N ILE A 44 4.02 -0.63 -5.99
CA ILE A 44 4.79 -0.02 -4.88
C ILE A 44 4.05 1.03 -4.04
N PRO A 45 2.98 1.74 -4.50
CA PRO A 45 2.23 2.65 -3.63
C PRO A 45 1.49 1.93 -2.50
N HIS A 46 1.28 0.61 -2.59
CA HIS A 46 0.80 -0.18 -1.45
C HIS A 46 1.70 -0.01 -0.22
N ALA A 47 3.03 0.04 -0.41
CA ALA A 47 3.98 0.27 0.68
C ALA A 47 3.74 1.62 1.37
N GLY A 48 3.37 2.65 0.59
CA GLY A 48 3.03 3.98 1.08
C GLY A 48 1.82 4.00 2.01
N ARG A 49 0.88 3.06 1.85
CA ARG A 49 -0.27 2.88 2.73
C ARG A 49 0.09 2.09 3.98
N VAL A 50 0.82 1.00 3.78
CA VAL A 50 1.04 -0.01 4.82
C VAL A 50 2.11 0.44 5.82
N ILE A 51 3.28 0.89 5.34
CA ILE A 51 4.45 1.13 6.18
C ILE A 51 4.18 2.25 7.20
N PRO A 52 3.68 3.44 6.82
CA PRO A 52 3.45 4.50 7.81
C PRO A 52 2.39 4.13 8.84
N VAL A 53 1.30 3.46 8.44
CA VAL A 53 0.27 3.00 9.38
C VAL A 53 0.80 1.94 10.32
N LEU A 54 1.64 1.03 9.83
CA LEU A 54 2.24 -0.02 10.66
C LEU A 54 3.20 0.54 11.72
N PHE A 55 4.02 1.56 11.38
CA PHE A 55 5.01 2.12 12.30
C PHE A 55 4.49 3.24 13.18
N PHE A 56 3.55 4.06 12.69
CA PHE A 56 3.06 5.24 13.41
C PHE A 56 1.63 5.05 13.95
N GLY A 57 0.89 4.06 13.42
CA GLY A 57 -0.48 3.75 13.82
C GLY A 57 -1.50 4.77 13.29
N GLY A 58 -2.56 4.97 14.06
CA GLY A 58 -3.68 5.87 13.76
C GLY A 58 -3.31 7.27 13.21
N PRO A 59 -2.29 7.98 13.74
CA PRO A 59 -1.87 9.28 13.23
C PRO A 59 -1.50 9.32 11.74
N ALA A 60 -1.04 8.21 11.15
CA ALA A 60 -0.70 8.16 9.73
C ALA A 60 -1.93 7.99 8.81
N ILE A 61 -3.03 7.46 9.34
CA ILE A 61 -4.21 7.08 8.53
C ILE A 61 -4.82 8.27 7.77
N PRO A 62 -5.07 9.44 8.38
CA PRO A 62 -5.66 10.56 7.63
C PRO A 62 -4.78 11.04 6.49
N ALA A 63 -3.46 11.13 6.73
CA ALA A 63 -2.50 11.55 5.71
C ALA A 63 -2.37 10.53 4.58
N MET A 64 -2.42 9.24 4.89
CA MET A 64 -2.45 8.16 3.92
C MET A 64 -3.66 8.28 2.98
N ILE A 65 -4.88 8.37 3.54
CA ILE A 65 -6.12 8.48 2.75
C ILE A 65 -6.06 9.73 1.86
N PHE A 66 -5.64 10.85 2.43
CA PHE A 66 -5.56 12.11 1.69
C PHE A 66 -4.53 12.05 0.55
N ALA A 67 -3.36 11.45 0.77
CA ALA A 67 -2.36 11.26 -0.26
C ALA A 67 -2.85 10.35 -1.40
N GLU A 68 -3.52 9.25 -1.05
CA GLU A 68 -4.11 8.33 -2.01
C GLU A 68 -5.17 9.05 -2.87
N TRP A 69 -6.08 9.79 -2.23
CA TRP A 69 -7.08 10.58 -2.95
C TRP A 69 -6.45 11.60 -3.89
N ILE A 70 -5.47 12.38 -3.43
CA ILE A 70 -4.76 13.37 -4.26
C ILE A 70 -4.10 12.70 -5.46
N CYS A 71 -3.40 11.59 -5.25
CA CYS A 71 -2.68 10.93 -6.35
C CYS A 71 -3.64 10.39 -7.41
N TRP A 72 -4.71 9.71 -7.01
CA TRP A 72 -5.67 9.16 -7.97
C TRP A 72 -6.51 10.21 -8.68
N ASN A 73 -6.78 11.37 -8.05
CA ASN A 73 -7.63 12.41 -8.65
C ASN A 73 -6.87 13.46 -9.46
N PHE A 74 -5.60 13.75 -9.12
CA PHE A 74 -4.86 14.87 -9.71
C PHE A 74 -3.52 14.49 -10.34
N VAL A 75 -2.97 13.32 -10.02
CA VAL A 75 -1.65 12.89 -10.50
C VAL A 75 -1.79 11.76 -11.52
N TRP A 76 -2.75 10.87 -11.34
CA TRP A 76 -3.07 9.78 -12.26
C TRP A 76 -3.73 10.30 -13.53
N ASP A 77 -3.33 9.74 -14.69
CA ASP A 77 -4.00 9.98 -15.95
C ASP A 77 -5.14 8.97 -16.13
N THR A 78 -6.39 9.45 -15.94
CA THR A 78 -7.60 8.62 -16.08
C THR A 78 -7.82 8.11 -17.50
N ASN A 79 -7.16 8.69 -18.51
CA ASN A 79 -7.20 8.15 -19.88
C ASN A 79 -6.45 6.83 -20.02
N LEU A 80 -5.47 6.56 -19.13
CA LEU A 80 -4.76 5.28 -19.11
C LEU A 80 -5.66 4.18 -18.56
N TRP A 81 -6.26 4.41 -17.39
CA TRP A 81 -7.20 3.49 -16.76
C TRP A 81 -8.08 4.23 -15.77
N GLU A 82 -9.38 4.07 -15.90
CA GLU A 82 -10.33 4.67 -14.96
C GLU A 82 -10.52 3.73 -13.77
N ARG A 83 -10.02 4.18 -12.60
CA ARG A 83 -10.23 3.49 -11.33
C ARG A 83 -11.39 4.15 -10.58
N SER A 84 -12.36 3.36 -10.13
CA SER A 84 -13.46 3.88 -9.33
C SER A 84 -12.99 4.40 -7.96
N ASP A 85 -13.62 5.49 -7.49
CA ASP A 85 -13.39 6.01 -6.13
C ASP A 85 -13.66 4.97 -5.05
N ILE A 86 -14.64 4.09 -5.29
CA ILE A 86 -14.96 2.97 -4.39
C ILE A 86 -13.79 1.99 -4.31
N GLY A 87 -13.12 1.68 -5.43
CA GLY A 87 -11.93 0.83 -5.44
C GLY A 87 -10.77 1.42 -4.63
N THR A 88 -10.65 2.75 -4.61
CA THR A 88 -9.69 3.48 -3.78
C THR A 88 -10.07 3.43 -2.30
N LEU A 89 -11.35 3.63 -1.96
CA LEU A 89 -11.86 3.51 -0.59
C LEU A 89 -11.69 2.10 -0.01
N ILE A 90 -11.95 1.06 -0.81
CA ILE A 90 -11.71 -0.34 -0.45
C ILE A 90 -10.24 -0.55 -0.07
N SER A 91 -9.35 0.00 -0.89
CA SER A 91 -7.90 -0.05 -0.72
C SER A 91 -7.42 0.57 0.59
N SER A 92 -7.85 1.80 0.88
CA SER A 92 -7.57 2.45 2.17
C SER A 92 -8.19 1.68 3.35
N SER A 93 -9.42 1.20 3.19
CA SER A 93 -10.15 0.47 4.22
C SER A 93 -9.49 -0.87 4.57
N ALA A 94 -8.91 -1.57 3.59
CA ALA A 94 -8.15 -2.81 3.81
C ALA A 94 -6.99 -2.60 4.81
N VAL A 95 -6.27 -1.48 4.72
CA VAL A 95 -5.19 -1.14 5.65
C VAL A 95 -5.72 -0.81 7.03
N ILE A 96 -6.81 -0.04 7.12
CA ILE A 96 -7.45 0.33 8.39
C ILE A 96 -7.98 -0.91 9.11
N LEU A 97 -8.64 -1.82 8.39
CA LEU A 97 -9.18 -3.07 8.94
C LEU A 97 -8.05 -3.98 9.44
N ALA A 98 -6.97 -4.15 8.66
CA ALA A 98 -5.82 -4.92 9.10
C ALA A 98 -5.17 -4.30 10.35
N TRP A 99 -5.02 -2.96 10.38
CA TRP A 99 -4.46 -2.27 11.53
C TRP A 99 -5.32 -2.43 12.79
N LEU A 100 -6.65 -2.29 12.66
CA LEU A 100 -7.59 -2.51 13.76
C LEU A 100 -7.55 -3.96 14.26
N LEU A 101 -7.48 -4.93 13.35
CA LEU A 101 -7.33 -6.35 13.70
C LEU A 101 -6.04 -6.60 14.49
N PHE A 102 -4.90 -6.11 13.99
CA PHE A 102 -3.61 -6.29 14.65
C PHE A 102 -3.57 -5.60 16.01
N LYS A 103 -4.11 -4.38 16.09
CA LYS A 103 -4.25 -3.64 17.35
C LYS A 103 -5.15 -4.38 18.35
N GLY A 104 -6.28 -4.91 17.89
CA GLY A 104 -7.21 -5.69 18.72
C GLY A 104 -6.62 -6.99 19.26
N LEU A 105 -5.70 -7.61 18.50
CA LEU A 105 -4.96 -8.81 18.91
C LEU A 105 -3.70 -8.50 19.74
N GLY A 106 -3.42 -7.23 20.05
CA GLY A 106 -2.20 -6.83 20.79
C GLY A 106 -0.91 -7.02 19.99
N LEU A 107 -1.01 -7.06 18.65
CA LEU A 107 0.11 -7.26 17.73
C LEU A 107 0.62 -5.94 17.12
N ASP A 108 0.09 -4.78 17.53
CA ASP A 108 0.54 -3.47 17.03
C ASP A 108 2.01 -3.23 17.42
N LEU A 109 2.85 -2.90 16.44
CA LEU A 109 4.28 -2.64 16.64
C LEU A 109 4.55 -1.53 17.65
N ARG A 110 3.62 -0.56 17.79
CA ARG A 110 3.73 0.52 18.77
C ARG A 110 3.54 0.05 20.22
N SER A 111 2.83 -1.06 20.41
CA SER A 111 2.47 -1.62 21.72
C SER A 111 3.46 -2.64 22.27
N MET A 112 4.34 -3.21 21.42
CA MET A 112 5.32 -4.19 21.87
C MET A 112 6.66 -3.49 22.21
N GLU A 113 6.99 -3.36 23.49
CA GLU A 113 8.35 -2.97 23.96
C GLU A 113 9.46 -3.87 23.39
N VAL A 114 9.10 -5.05 22.91
CA VAL A 114 9.99 -6.12 22.40
C VAL A 114 10.57 -5.79 21.00
N LEU A 115 10.12 -4.74 20.33
CA LEU A 115 10.52 -4.37 18.96
C LEU A 115 11.76 -3.46 18.85
N LYS A 116 12.68 -3.51 19.81
CA LYS A 116 14.03 -2.95 19.60
C LYS A 116 14.76 -3.59 18.41
N ASN A 117 14.32 -4.78 17.98
CA ASN A 117 14.64 -5.37 16.67
C ASN A 117 13.35 -5.54 15.86
N THR A 118 13.20 -4.81 14.76
CA THR A 118 12.10 -4.95 13.81
C THR A 118 11.91 -6.42 13.44
N ASN A 119 10.79 -7.03 13.85
CA ASN A 119 10.46 -8.40 13.44
C ASN A 119 9.94 -8.35 12.01
N TRP A 120 10.83 -8.56 11.03
CA TRP A 120 10.49 -8.55 9.61
C TRP A 120 9.34 -9.51 9.28
N LYS A 121 9.17 -10.61 10.03
CA LYS A 121 8.03 -11.52 9.86
C LYS A 121 6.70 -10.83 10.14
N HIS A 122 6.66 -9.94 11.13
CA HIS A 122 5.45 -9.19 11.46
C HIS A 122 5.12 -8.16 10.37
N VAL A 123 6.13 -7.44 9.89
CA VAL A 123 5.98 -6.48 8.79
C VAL A 123 5.45 -7.19 7.53
N THR A 124 6.08 -8.31 7.16
CA THR A 124 5.65 -9.13 6.02
C THR A 124 4.24 -9.67 6.21
N LEU A 125 3.88 -10.15 7.40
CA LEU A 125 2.52 -10.63 7.68
C LEU A 125 1.49 -9.51 7.52
N PHE A 126 1.78 -8.32 8.03
CA PHE A 126 0.88 -7.17 7.89
C PHE A 126 0.66 -6.80 6.42
N VAL A 127 1.74 -6.76 5.61
CA VAL A 127 1.67 -6.55 4.15
C VAL A 127 0.81 -7.60 3.46
N ILE A 128 0.98 -8.89 3.80
CA ILE A 128 0.20 -9.97 3.18
C ILE A 128 -1.29 -9.80 3.53
N VAL A 129 -1.62 -9.54 4.79
CA VAL A 129 -3.01 -9.38 5.22
C VAL A 129 -3.66 -8.18 4.54
N THR A 130 -2.99 -7.03 4.47
CA THR A 130 -3.53 -5.84 3.78
C THR A 130 -3.73 -6.08 2.29
N ALA A 131 -2.78 -6.75 1.63
CA ALA A 131 -2.86 -7.09 0.21
C ALA A 131 -4.01 -8.06 -0.08
N MET A 132 -4.21 -9.07 0.77
CA MET A 132 -5.33 -10.02 0.63
C MET A 132 -6.68 -9.32 0.80
N LEU A 133 -6.84 -8.49 1.85
CA LEU A 133 -8.07 -7.72 2.06
C LEU A 133 -8.34 -6.77 0.89
N ASN A 134 -7.31 -6.10 0.38
CA ASN A 134 -7.42 -5.21 -0.76
C ASN A 134 -7.82 -5.97 -2.05
N GLY A 135 -7.18 -7.11 -2.32
CA GLY A 135 -7.45 -7.92 -3.49
C GLY A 135 -8.85 -8.54 -3.47
N ILE A 136 -9.29 -9.05 -2.31
CA ILE A 136 -10.66 -9.59 -2.16
C ILE A 136 -11.68 -8.46 -2.35
N GLY A 137 -11.48 -7.32 -1.69
CA GLY A 137 -12.39 -6.19 -1.78
C GLY A 137 -12.51 -5.64 -3.21
N ASN A 138 -11.38 -5.41 -3.89
CA ASN A 138 -11.42 -4.93 -5.26
C ASN A 138 -11.97 -6.00 -6.22
N GLY A 139 -11.59 -7.27 -6.08
CA GLY A 139 -12.18 -8.33 -6.90
C GLY A 139 -13.70 -8.41 -6.76
N ALA A 140 -14.21 -8.35 -5.53
CA ALA A 140 -15.65 -8.32 -5.27
C ALA A 140 -16.33 -7.08 -5.87
N TRP A 141 -15.71 -5.90 -5.77
CA TRP A 141 -16.22 -4.68 -6.41
C TRP A 141 -16.28 -4.83 -7.94
N TYR A 142 -15.25 -5.42 -8.55
CA TYR A 142 -15.23 -5.63 -9.99
C TYR A 142 -16.31 -6.62 -10.45
N THR A 143 -16.53 -7.69 -9.69
CA THR A 143 -17.64 -8.61 -9.96
C THR A 143 -19.00 -7.92 -9.82
N PHE A 144 -19.18 -7.08 -8.81
CA PHE A 144 -20.44 -6.38 -8.59
C PHE A 144 -20.73 -5.28 -9.63
N GLN A 145 -19.73 -4.46 -9.94
CA GLN A 145 -19.91 -3.26 -10.78
C GLN A 145 -19.83 -3.55 -12.28
N TYR A 146 -18.97 -4.51 -12.68
CA TYR A 146 -18.68 -4.78 -14.09
C TYR A 146 -19.10 -6.19 -14.53
N GLU A 147 -19.74 -6.97 -13.64
CA GLU A 147 -20.14 -8.35 -13.89
C GLU A 147 -18.97 -9.26 -14.35
N THR A 148 -17.74 -8.93 -13.91
CA THR A 148 -16.53 -9.70 -14.23
C THR A 148 -16.24 -10.73 -13.14
N TYR A 149 -16.42 -12.01 -13.47
CA TYR A 149 -16.27 -13.14 -12.53
C TYR A 149 -14.87 -13.78 -12.57
N ASP A 150 -13.83 -13.00 -12.83
CA ASP A 150 -12.46 -13.51 -12.94
C ASP A 150 -11.72 -13.41 -11.59
N PRO A 151 -11.47 -14.54 -10.89
CA PRO A 151 -10.74 -14.53 -9.62
C PRO A 151 -9.27 -14.09 -9.79
N LEU A 152 -8.73 -14.08 -11.01
CA LEU A 152 -7.39 -13.55 -11.29
C LEU A 152 -7.28 -12.06 -10.92
N ILE A 153 -8.38 -11.31 -10.93
CA ILE A 153 -8.38 -9.89 -10.50
C ILE A 153 -7.92 -9.78 -9.04
N THR A 154 -8.54 -10.53 -8.14
CA THR A 154 -8.15 -10.57 -6.72
C THR A 154 -6.70 -10.99 -6.55
N ILE A 155 -6.26 -12.01 -7.28
CA ILE A 155 -4.89 -12.53 -7.21
C ILE A 155 -3.91 -11.46 -7.68
N ARG A 156 -4.17 -10.76 -8.79
CA ARG A 156 -3.30 -9.72 -9.33
C ARG A 156 -3.15 -8.55 -8.39
N PHE A 157 -4.25 -8.04 -7.82
CA PHE A 157 -4.18 -6.98 -6.81
C PHE A 157 -3.36 -7.42 -5.60
N ALA A 158 -3.58 -8.62 -5.07
CA ALA A 158 -2.85 -9.11 -3.91
C ALA A 158 -1.36 -9.33 -4.21
N VAL A 159 -1.02 -9.96 -5.34
CA VAL A 159 0.37 -10.22 -5.75
C VAL A 159 1.09 -8.90 -6.03
N GLY A 160 0.48 -7.98 -6.77
CA GLY A 160 1.03 -6.66 -7.07
C GLY A 160 1.35 -5.87 -5.81
N ASP A 161 0.43 -5.86 -4.84
CA ASP A 161 0.61 -5.21 -3.55
C ASP A 161 1.74 -5.84 -2.73
N ILE A 162 1.80 -7.18 -2.65
CA ILE A 162 2.84 -7.91 -1.92
C ILE A 162 4.21 -7.65 -2.53
N VAL A 163 4.35 -7.84 -3.85
CA VAL A 163 5.61 -7.65 -4.58
C VAL A 163 6.07 -6.20 -4.46
N GLY A 164 5.15 -5.25 -4.66
CA GLY A 164 5.43 -3.82 -4.55
C GLY A 164 5.93 -3.44 -3.15
N ALA A 165 5.21 -3.83 -2.10
CA ALA A 165 5.57 -3.49 -0.73
C ALA A 165 6.85 -4.17 -0.24
N ILE A 166 7.07 -5.45 -0.57
CA ILE A 166 8.31 -6.15 -0.23
C ILE A 166 9.51 -5.50 -0.94
N SER A 167 9.36 -5.10 -2.21
CA SER A 167 10.42 -4.41 -2.95
C SER A 167 10.84 -3.11 -2.27
N VAL A 168 9.86 -2.28 -1.86
CA VAL A 168 10.13 -1.04 -1.12
C VAL A 168 10.82 -1.34 0.22
N LEU A 169 10.36 -2.35 0.96
CA LEU A 169 10.99 -2.74 2.23
C LEU A 169 12.45 -3.15 2.05
N ILE A 170 12.77 -3.93 1.01
CA ILE A 170 14.14 -4.34 0.69
C ILE A 170 15.00 -3.11 0.37
N ILE A 171 14.51 -2.18 -0.45
CA ILE A 171 15.24 -0.95 -0.79
C ILE A 171 15.49 -0.11 0.47
N MET A 172 14.49 0.08 1.33
CA MET A 172 14.65 0.80 2.60
C MET A 172 15.68 0.13 3.51
N MET A 173 15.69 -1.21 3.59
CA MET A 173 16.68 -1.96 4.35
C MET A 173 18.09 -1.75 3.82
N LEU A 174 18.28 -1.81 2.50
CA LEU A 174 19.58 -1.59 1.86
C LEU A 174 20.07 -0.17 2.09
N MET A 175 19.21 0.83 1.89
CA MET A 175 19.54 2.23 2.17
C MET A 175 19.94 2.44 3.63
N ALA A 176 19.18 1.89 4.58
CA ALA A 176 19.51 1.97 6.00
C ALA A 176 20.85 1.29 6.33
N ALA A 177 21.14 0.15 5.70
CA ALA A 177 22.40 -0.56 5.89
C ALA A 177 23.61 0.21 5.35
N VAL A 178 23.45 0.89 4.20
CA VAL A 178 24.49 1.76 3.62
C VAL A 178 24.70 3.00 4.49
N MET A 179 23.63 3.67 4.92
CA MET A 179 23.72 4.88 5.74
C MET A 179 24.33 4.63 7.12
N ARG A 180 24.20 3.43 7.69
CA ARG A 180 24.87 3.07 8.97
C ARG A 180 26.38 2.89 8.86
N LYS A 181 26.91 2.75 7.63
CA LYS A 181 28.35 2.57 7.38
C LYS A 181 29.07 3.90 7.11
N ILE A 182 28.33 4.99 6.90
CA ILE A 182 28.84 6.36 6.71
C ILE A 182 28.82 7.07 8.06
#